data_AF-A0A9E5FT58-F1
#
_entry.id   AF-A0A9E5FT58-F1
#
_cell.length_a   1.000
_cell.length_b   1.000
_cell.length_c   1.000
_cell.angle_alpha   90.00
_cell.angle_beta   90.00
_cell.angle_gamma   90.00
#
_symmetry.space_group_name_H-M   'P 1'
#
loop_
_entity.id
_entity.type
_entity.pdbx_description
1 polymer ?
#
loop_
_entity_poly.entity_id
_entity_poly.type
_entity_poly.pdbx_seq_one_letter_code
_entity_poly.pdbx_strand_id
1 'polypeptide(L)'
;MAAMKSSDRSHLLIYCDGGFGNRLNAFFTGLALARALDLPVTVFWPRNNWCQAGFTDIFLPAPAVDERSLRTLAGSLDNCLGLFHDALGADTVGLPFASAYDYASIDDFAARALQEGRSVFFYPALMPAWIPIELVVAEMQRCAYQPFIRDSVVDFITKRLG
;
A
#
# COMPACT_ATOMS: atom_id res chain seq x y z
N MET A 1 21.41 -6.53 -22.21
CA MET A 1 20.62 -5.96 -21.09
C MET A 1 21.60 -5.46 -20.05
N ALA A 2 21.77 -4.15 -19.92
CA ALA A 2 22.58 -3.57 -18.86
C ALA A 2 21.83 -3.67 -17.53
N ALA A 3 22.47 -4.20 -16.50
CA ALA A 3 21.89 -4.26 -15.16
C ALA A 3 21.78 -2.83 -14.60
N MET A 4 20.55 -2.36 -14.37
CA MET A 4 20.29 -1.13 -13.61
C MET A 4 20.89 -1.28 -12.20
N LYS A 5 21.70 -0.30 -11.80
CA LYS A 5 22.26 -0.20 -10.44
C LYS A 5 21.12 -0.02 -9.45
N SER A 6 21.25 -0.57 -8.23
CA SER A 6 20.15 -0.62 -7.25
C SER A 6 19.69 0.75 -6.70
N SER A 7 20.36 1.86 -7.05
CA SER A 7 19.98 3.23 -6.67
C SER A 7 18.97 3.88 -7.62
N ASP A 8 18.70 3.30 -8.80
CA ASP A 8 17.86 3.89 -9.85
C ASP A 8 16.50 3.16 -10.02
N ARG A 9 16.15 2.26 -9.08
CA ARG A 9 14.87 1.54 -9.14
C ARG A 9 13.78 2.41 -8.51
N SER A 10 12.66 2.54 -9.22
CA SER A 10 11.43 3.13 -8.68
C SER A 10 11.03 2.45 -7.37
N HIS A 11 10.62 3.24 -6.38
CA HIS A 11 10.18 2.78 -5.05
C HIS A 11 8.68 2.95 -4.92
N LEU A 12 7.98 1.93 -4.43
CA LEU A 12 6.55 2.03 -4.11
C LEU A 12 6.33 2.48 -2.65
N LEU A 13 5.72 3.64 -2.47
CA LEU A 13 5.32 4.19 -1.19
C LEU A 13 3.83 3.90 -0.99
N ILE A 14 3.49 2.92 -0.14
CA ILE A 14 2.10 2.49 0.06
C ILE A 14 1.49 3.28 1.22
N TYR A 15 0.48 4.11 0.96
CA TYR A 15 -0.16 4.94 1.98
C TYR A 15 -1.46 4.31 2.47
N CYS A 16 -1.46 3.83 3.72
CA CYS A 16 -2.55 3.06 4.33
C CYS A 16 -3.31 3.91 5.36
N ASP A 17 -4.16 4.82 4.88
CA ASP A 17 -4.92 5.77 5.71
C ASP A 17 -6.45 5.53 5.66
N GLY A 18 -7.17 6.18 6.57
CA GLY A 18 -8.61 5.98 6.78
C GLY A 18 -8.95 4.85 7.76
N GLY A 19 -10.14 4.26 7.62
CA GLY A 19 -10.62 3.13 8.42
C GLY A 19 -9.93 1.80 8.08
N PHE A 20 -10.11 0.79 8.92
CA PHE A 20 -9.37 -0.48 8.81
C PHE A 20 -9.44 -1.16 7.43
N GLY A 21 -10.62 -1.19 6.80
CA GLY A 21 -10.78 -1.76 5.46
C GLY A 21 -9.96 -1.05 4.38
N ASN A 22 -9.94 0.29 4.38
CA ASN A 22 -9.17 1.08 3.42
C ASN A 22 -7.68 0.80 3.54
N ARG A 23 -7.18 0.68 4.78
CA ARG A 23 -5.77 0.38 5.05
C ARG A 23 -5.37 -0.98 4.52
N LEU A 24 -6.19 -2.01 4.76
CA LEU A 24 -5.92 -3.35 4.24
C LEU A 24 -5.98 -3.40 2.71
N ASN A 25 -6.95 -2.70 2.10
CA ASN A 25 -7.05 -2.60 0.65
C ASN A 25 -5.76 -2.01 0.05
N ALA A 26 -5.32 -0.86 0.56
CA ALA A 26 -4.09 -0.22 0.10
C ALA A 26 -2.85 -1.08 0.35
N PHE A 27 -2.75 -1.65 1.54
CA PHE A 27 -1.61 -2.46 1.95
C PHE A 27 -1.43 -3.70 1.07
N PHE A 28 -2.44 -4.56 0.96
CA PHE A 28 -2.30 -5.82 0.23
C PHE A 28 -2.20 -5.61 -1.28
N THR A 29 -2.90 -4.62 -1.84
CA THR A 29 -2.77 -4.31 -3.27
C THR A 29 -1.41 -3.70 -3.60
N GLY A 30 -0.89 -2.82 -2.75
CA GLY A 30 0.46 -2.28 -2.90
C GLY A 30 1.53 -3.36 -2.76
N LEU A 31 1.41 -4.28 -1.81
CA LEU A 31 2.34 -5.42 -1.67
C LEU A 31 2.28 -6.34 -2.89
N ALA A 32 1.09 -6.66 -3.38
CA ALA A 32 0.91 -7.49 -4.57
C ALA A 32 1.57 -6.86 -5.79
N LEU A 33 1.35 -5.56 -5.98
CA LEU A 33 1.97 -4.77 -7.05
C LEU A 33 3.49 -4.75 -6.94
N ALA A 34 4.02 -4.44 -5.75
CA ALA A 34 5.46 -4.40 -5.52
C ALA A 34 6.13 -5.74 -5.76
N ARG A 35 5.51 -6.85 -5.31
CA ARG A 35 6.05 -8.19 -5.56
C ARG A 35 6.02 -8.55 -7.04
N ALA A 36 4.93 -8.24 -7.74
CA ALA A 36 4.80 -8.53 -9.16
C ALA A 36 5.86 -7.80 -10.02
N LEU A 37 6.31 -6.62 -9.55
CA LEU A 37 7.23 -5.74 -10.27
C LEU A 37 8.64 -5.65 -9.66
N ASP A 38 8.96 -6.47 -8.64
CA ASP A 38 10.23 -6.44 -7.90
C ASP A 38 10.61 -5.04 -7.38
N LEU A 39 9.63 -4.31 -6.84
CA LEU A 39 9.82 -2.95 -6.32
C LEU A 39 10.14 -2.94 -4.82
N PRO A 40 11.09 -2.10 -4.37
CA PRO A 40 11.24 -1.78 -2.96
C PRO A 40 9.98 -1.05 -2.45
N VAL A 41 9.67 -1.26 -1.17
CA VAL A 41 8.44 -0.76 -0.53
C VAL A 41 8.73 0.00 0.75
N THR A 42 8.05 1.13 0.94
CA THR A 42 7.85 1.77 2.24
C THR A 42 6.36 1.80 2.52
N VAL A 43 5.96 1.38 3.72
CA VAL A 43 4.56 1.40 4.14
C VAL A 43 4.33 2.57 5.07
N PHE A 44 3.40 3.44 4.72
CA PHE A 44 2.91 4.46 5.63
C PHE A 44 1.62 3.98 6.29
N TRP A 45 1.62 3.89 7.61
CA TRP A 45 0.49 3.40 8.41
C TRP A 45 0.18 4.40 9.54
N PRO A 46 -0.36 5.58 9.23
CA PRO A 46 -0.66 6.60 10.24
C PRO A 46 -1.71 6.10 11.24
N ARG A 47 -1.61 6.47 12.52
CA ARG A 47 -2.73 6.34 13.46
C ARG A 47 -3.60 7.59 13.37
N ASN A 48 -4.92 7.42 13.30
CA ASN A 48 -5.87 8.53 13.14
C ASN A 48 -7.20 8.26 13.86
N ASN A 49 -8.13 9.21 13.82
CA ASN A 49 -9.43 9.09 14.48
C ASN A 49 -10.35 8.00 13.89
N TRP A 50 -10.08 7.49 12.70
CA TRP A 50 -10.84 6.37 12.10
C TRP A 50 -10.27 5.00 12.46
N CYS A 51 -8.96 4.89 12.70
CA CYS A 51 -8.31 3.67 13.13
C CYS A 51 -7.05 3.99 13.94
N GLN A 52 -7.06 3.54 15.19
CA GLN A 52 -5.94 3.70 16.12
C GLN A 52 -5.03 2.46 16.16
N ALA A 53 -5.37 1.39 15.44
CA ALA A 53 -4.52 0.20 15.34
C ALA A 53 -3.30 0.53 14.45
N GLY A 54 -2.11 0.48 15.04
CA GLY A 54 -0.86 0.58 14.31
C GLY A 54 -0.51 -0.72 13.62
N PHE A 55 0.53 -0.67 12.78
CA PHE A 55 0.91 -1.81 11.96
C PHE A 55 1.25 -3.05 12.79
N THR A 56 2.06 -2.86 13.84
CA THR A 56 2.47 -3.94 14.75
C THR A 56 1.38 -4.40 15.70
N ASP A 57 0.24 -3.70 15.77
CA ASP A 57 -0.92 -4.24 16.47
C ASP A 57 -1.58 -5.36 15.65
N ILE A 58 -1.26 -5.47 14.35
CA ILE A 58 -1.90 -6.41 13.42
C ILE A 58 -0.91 -7.43 12.84
N PHE A 59 0.29 -7.00 12.46
CA PHE A 59 1.25 -7.78 11.68
C PHE A 59 2.62 -7.96 12.37
N LEU A 60 3.37 -8.97 11.94
CA LEU A 60 4.72 -9.31 12.37
C LEU A 60 5.60 -9.74 11.18
N PRO A 61 6.93 -9.52 11.23
CA PRO A 61 7.59 -8.33 11.78
C PRO A 61 7.29 -7.11 10.91
N ALA A 62 7.46 -5.89 11.45
CA ALA A 62 7.25 -4.69 10.64
C ALA A 62 8.38 -4.55 9.59
N PRO A 63 8.08 -4.39 8.29
CA PRO A 63 9.02 -3.80 7.36
C PRO A 63 9.32 -2.34 7.77
N ALA A 64 10.01 -1.57 6.94
CA ALA A 64 10.10 -0.12 7.12
C ALA A 64 8.68 0.50 7.08
N VAL A 65 8.09 0.68 8.26
CA VAL A 65 6.78 1.29 8.46
C VAL A 65 6.98 2.69 9.04
N ASP A 66 6.30 3.65 8.45
CA ASP A 66 6.31 5.05 8.85
C ASP A 66 4.88 5.46 9.26
N GLU A 67 4.72 6.11 10.41
CA GLU A 67 3.40 6.50 10.92
C GLU A 67 3.01 7.95 10.58
N ARG A 68 3.79 8.65 9.72
CA ARG A 68 3.48 10.02 9.30
C ARG A 68 2.12 10.11 8.59
N SER A 69 1.37 11.15 8.97
CA SER A 69 0.13 11.55 8.31
C SER A 69 0.37 12.19 6.94
N LEU A 70 -0.68 12.33 6.13
CA LEU A 70 -0.61 12.87 4.78
C LEU A 70 -0.11 14.33 4.81
N ARG A 71 -0.62 15.13 5.77
CA ARG A 71 -0.18 16.51 5.98
C ARG A 71 1.30 16.63 6.31
N THR A 72 1.84 15.68 7.07
CA THR A 72 3.27 15.64 7.44
C THR A 72 4.17 15.12 6.32
N LEU A 73 3.60 14.55 5.26
CA LEU A 73 4.33 14.14 4.06
C LEU A 73 4.37 15.22 2.98
N ALA A 74 3.56 16.27 3.10
CA ALA A 74 3.57 17.39 2.15
C ALA A 74 4.98 17.99 2.01
N GLY A 75 5.42 18.20 0.77
CA GLY A 75 6.78 18.69 0.45
C GLY A 75 7.91 17.68 0.66
N SER A 76 7.60 16.43 1.00
CA SER A 76 8.59 15.33 1.07
C SER A 76 8.46 14.33 -0.10
N LEU A 77 7.51 14.57 -1.00
CA LEU A 77 7.15 13.69 -2.11
C LEU A 77 7.49 14.28 -3.49
N ASP A 78 8.37 15.28 -3.55
CA ASP A 78 8.60 16.14 -4.73
C ASP A 78 9.07 15.40 -5.99
N ASN A 79 9.58 14.17 -5.86
CA ASN A 79 9.95 13.30 -6.98
C ASN A 79 9.05 12.04 -7.13
N CYS A 80 7.85 12.09 -6.56
CA CYS A 80 6.89 10.98 -6.63
C CYS A 80 5.85 11.20 -7.74
N LEU A 81 5.41 10.12 -8.38
CA LEU A 81 4.11 10.07 -9.04
C LEU A 81 3.06 9.75 -7.96
N GLY A 82 2.14 10.67 -7.71
CA GLY A 82 1.06 10.46 -6.75
C GLY A 82 -0.16 9.82 -7.42
N LEU A 83 -0.58 8.66 -6.90
CA LEU A 83 -1.76 7.91 -7.34
C LEU A 83 -2.74 7.83 -6.18
N PHE A 84 -3.90 8.48 -6.33
CA PHE A 84 -4.83 8.74 -5.25
C PHE A 84 -6.20 8.16 -5.54
N HIS A 85 -6.98 7.93 -4.49
CA HIS A 85 -8.39 7.59 -4.62
C HIS A 85 -9.30 8.83 -4.76
N ASP A 86 -8.82 10.01 -4.40
CA ASP A 86 -9.52 11.29 -4.54
C ASP A 86 -8.56 12.47 -4.76
N ALA A 87 -9.10 13.62 -5.15
CA ALA A 87 -8.32 14.84 -5.38
C ALA A 87 -7.84 15.49 -4.07
N LEU A 88 -8.58 15.32 -2.97
CA LEU A 88 -8.25 15.92 -1.68
C LEU A 88 -6.91 15.41 -1.15
N GLY A 89 -6.63 14.12 -1.33
CA GLY A 89 -5.35 13.52 -0.96
C GLY A 89 -4.18 14.14 -1.73
N ALA A 90 -4.37 14.36 -3.04
CA ALA A 90 -3.36 14.97 -3.91
C ALA A 90 -3.07 16.43 -3.51
N ASP A 91 -4.13 17.21 -3.30
CA ASP A 91 -4.04 18.61 -2.84
C ASP A 91 -3.32 18.70 -1.49
N THR A 92 -3.58 17.77 -0.58
CA THR A 92 -2.98 17.76 0.76
C THR A 92 -1.46 17.61 0.73
N VAL A 93 -0.92 16.84 -0.22
CA VAL A 93 0.54 16.64 -0.37
C VAL A 93 1.18 17.52 -1.41
N GLY A 94 0.39 18.31 -2.16
CA GLY A 94 0.88 19.19 -3.22
C GLY A 94 1.33 18.44 -4.48
N LEU A 95 0.74 17.28 -4.78
CA LEU A 95 1.02 16.53 -6.02
C LEU A 95 -0.14 16.67 -7.01
N PRO A 96 0.11 16.60 -8.33
CA PRO A 96 -0.96 16.48 -9.31
C PRO A 96 -1.81 15.24 -9.04
N PHE A 97 -3.13 15.38 -9.13
CA PHE A 97 -4.04 14.24 -9.01
C PHE A 97 -3.89 13.32 -10.23
N ALA A 98 -3.56 12.06 -9.96
CA ALA A 98 -3.77 10.94 -10.87
C ALA A 98 -4.49 9.82 -10.09
N SER A 99 -5.47 9.19 -10.73
CA SER A 99 -6.28 8.14 -10.12
C SER A 99 -5.48 6.84 -9.98
N ALA A 100 -5.54 6.23 -8.80
CA ALA A 100 -5.00 4.89 -8.57
C ALA A 100 -5.75 3.78 -9.34
N TYR A 101 -6.89 4.10 -9.96
CA TYR A 101 -7.78 3.16 -10.63
C TYR A 101 -7.69 3.20 -12.16
N ASP A 102 -6.95 4.15 -12.73
CA ASP A 102 -6.94 4.44 -14.17
C ASP A 102 -5.86 3.66 -14.94
N TYR A 103 -5.71 2.39 -14.61
CA TYR A 103 -4.79 1.45 -15.28
C TYR A 103 -5.55 0.22 -15.79
N ALA A 104 -5.05 -0.36 -16.88
CA ALA A 104 -5.67 -1.55 -17.48
C ALA A 104 -5.14 -2.87 -16.89
N SER A 105 -3.88 -2.89 -16.46
CA SER A 105 -3.20 -4.07 -15.91
C SER A 105 -1.93 -3.65 -15.15
N ILE A 106 -1.28 -4.62 -14.50
CA ILE A 106 0.05 -4.44 -13.89
C ILE A 106 1.10 -4.03 -14.95
N ASP A 107 1.03 -4.58 -16.17
CA ASP A 107 1.96 -4.22 -17.25
C ASP A 107 1.73 -2.78 -17.76
N ASP A 108 0.47 -2.37 -17.87
CA ASP A 108 0.10 -0.98 -18.21
C ASP A 108 0.58 0.01 -17.13
N PHE A 109 0.43 -0.37 -15.86
CA PHE A 109 1.00 0.37 -14.75
C PHE A 109 2.53 0.48 -14.88
N ALA A 110 3.23 -0.63 -15.11
CA ALA A 110 4.68 -0.62 -15.25
C ALA A 110 5.14 0.30 -16.39
N ALA A 111 4.46 0.25 -17.55
CA ALA A 111 4.80 1.05 -18.71
C ALA A 111 4.57 2.56 -18.49
N ARG A 112 3.52 2.95 -17.75
CA ARG A 112 3.09 4.34 -17.58
C ARG A 112 3.61 4.99 -16.30
N ALA A 113 3.72 4.25 -15.21
CA ALA A 113 4.02 4.78 -13.87
C ALA A 113 5.49 4.64 -13.47
N LEU A 114 6.19 3.61 -13.95
CA LEU A 114 7.57 3.31 -13.54
C LEU A 114 8.63 3.90 -14.48
N GLN A 115 8.42 5.16 -14.90
CA GLN A 115 9.36 5.85 -15.77
C GLN A 115 10.41 6.64 -14.95
N GLU A 116 11.63 6.70 -15.47
CA GLU A 116 12.67 7.66 -15.05
C GLU A 116 13.06 7.61 -13.55
N GLY A 117 13.06 6.42 -12.95
CA GLY A 117 13.55 6.24 -11.56
C GLY A 117 12.72 6.96 -10.49
N ARG A 118 11.53 7.47 -10.86
CA ARG A 118 10.62 8.13 -9.92
C ARG A 118 9.96 7.12 -9.00
N SER A 119 9.75 7.51 -7.75
CA SER A 119 8.95 6.73 -6.80
C SER A 119 7.47 6.91 -7.09
N VAL A 120 6.65 5.94 -6.68
CA VAL A 120 5.19 6.02 -6.81
C VAL A 120 4.60 6.10 -5.40
N PHE A 121 3.88 7.19 -5.12
CA PHE A 121 3.06 7.33 -3.93
C PHE A 121 1.68 6.77 -4.20
N PHE A 122 1.41 5.57 -3.67
CA PHE A 122 0.23 4.78 -3.96
C PHE A 122 -0.75 4.84 -2.79
N TYR A 123 -1.86 5.55 -2.99
CA TYR A 123 -2.88 5.83 -1.98
C TYR A 123 -4.31 5.51 -2.48
N PRO A 124 -4.62 4.24 -2.76
CA PRO A 124 -6.00 3.82 -3.02
C PRO A 124 -6.80 3.69 -1.71
N ALA A 125 -8.13 3.66 -1.82
CA ALA A 125 -9.03 3.31 -0.71
C ALA A 125 -9.74 1.96 -0.95
N LEU A 126 -9.97 1.62 -2.22
CA LEU A 126 -10.51 0.36 -2.69
C LEU A 126 -9.43 -0.45 -3.39
N MET A 127 -9.66 -1.75 -3.58
CA MET A 127 -8.75 -2.56 -4.39
C MET A 127 -8.88 -2.18 -5.87
N PRO A 128 -7.82 -1.74 -6.55
CA PRO A 128 -7.91 -1.44 -7.97
C PRO A 128 -8.14 -2.71 -8.79
N ALA A 129 -9.14 -2.68 -9.68
CA ALA A 129 -9.59 -3.86 -10.43
C ALA A 129 -8.53 -4.41 -11.42
N TRP A 130 -7.54 -3.59 -11.77
CA TRP A 130 -6.43 -3.96 -12.65
C TRP A 130 -5.32 -4.75 -11.93
N ILE A 131 -5.40 -4.88 -10.60
CA ILE A 131 -4.54 -5.77 -9.81
C ILE A 131 -5.30 -7.08 -9.59
N PRO A 132 -4.79 -8.22 -10.10
CA PRO A 132 -5.47 -9.50 -9.95
C PRO A 132 -5.66 -9.89 -8.49
N ILE A 133 -6.89 -10.28 -8.12
CA ILE A 133 -7.28 -10.55 -6.73
C ILE A 133 -6.50 -11.72 -6.12
N GLU A 134 -6.10 -12.69 -6.94
CA GLU A 134 -5.29 -13.83 -6.53
C GLU A 134 -3.91 -13.40 -6.00
N LEU A 135 -3.33 -12.32 -6.53
CA LEU A 135 -2.08 -11.78 -6.03
C LEU A 135 -2.28 -11.09 -4.68
N VAL A 136 -3.39 -10.36 -4.53
CA VAL A 136 -3.76 -9.72 -3.26
C VAL A 136 -4.00 -10.77 -2.18
N VAL A 137 -4.76 -11.83 -2.50
CA VAL A 137 -5.02 -12.95 -1.58
C VAL A 137 -3.72 -13.67 -1.22
N ALA A 138 -2.80 -13.83 -2.16
CA ALA A 138 -1.49 -14.42 -1.88
C ALA A 138 -0.70 -13.57 -0.86
N GLU A 139 -0.73 -12.24 -0.94
CA GLU A 139 -0.10 -11.38 0.06
C GLU A 139 -0.82 -11.45 1.41
N MET A 140 -2.15 -11.50 1.44
CA MET A 140 -2.91 -11.72 2.67
C MET A 140 -2.49 -13.00 3.37
N GLN A 141 -2.30 -14.09 2.63
CA GLN A 141 -1.87 -15.38 3.18
C GLN A 141 -0.40 -15.38 3.63
N ARG A 142 0.46 -14.60 2.96
CA ARG A 142 1.90 -14.51 3.29
C ARG A 142 2.18 -13.65 4.51
N CYS A 143 1.36 -12.64 4.76
CA CYS A 143 1.55 -11.76 5.91
C CYS A 143 1.49 -12.56 7.22
N ALA A 144 2.49 -12.36 8.07
CA ALA A 144 2.43 -12.88 9.42
C ALA A 144 1.59 -11.94 10.27
N TYR A 145 0.51 -12.47 10.82
CA TYR A 145 -0.38 -11.75 11.71
C TYR A 145 0.07 -11.92 13.16
N GLN A 146 -0.32 -10.97 14.01
CA GLN A 146 -0.15 -11.10 15.45
C GLN A 146 -0.87 -12.35 15.97
N PRO A 147 -0.25 -13.14 16.88
CA PRO A 147 -0.83 -14.38 17.38
C PRO A 147 -2.23 -14.19 17.96
N PHE A 148 -2.46 -13.11 18.71
CA PHE A 148 -3.76 -12.86 19.33
C PHE A 148 -4.89 -12.70 18.30
N ILE A 149 -4.62 -12.15 17.11
CA ILE A 149 -5.62 -12.03 16.03
C ILE A 149 -5.97 -13.42 15.52
N ARG A 150 -4.95 -14.22 15.20
CA ARG A 150 -5.13 -15.59 14.73
C ARG A 150 -5.92 -16.41 15.74
N ASP A 151 -5.52 -16.36 17.00
CA ASP A 151 -6.13 -17.13 18.09
C ASP A 151 -7.59 -16.68 18.31
N SER A 152 -7.87 -15.37 18.22
CA SER A 152 -9.23 -14.82 18.29
C SER A 152 -10.13 -15.29 17.14
N VAL A 153 -9.59 -15.39 15.92
CA VAL A 153 -10.34 -15.89 14.75
C VAL A 153 -10.64 -17.39 14.90
N VAL A 154 -9.67 -18.18 15.33
CA VAL A 154 -9.87 -19.62 15.59
C VAL A 154 -10.94 -19.83 16.65
N ASP A 155 -10.87 -19.09 17.76
CA ASP A 155 -11.86 -19.13 18.82
C ASP A 155 -13.26 -18.75 18.32
N PHE A 156 -13.37 -17.70 17.50
CA PHE A 156 -14.63 -17.29 16.90
C PHE A 156 -15.24 -18.40 16.02
N ILE A 157 -14.44 -18.97 15.12
CA ILE A 157 -14.90 -20.03 14.21
C ILE A 157 -15.33 -21.27 15.00
N THR A 158 -14.48 -21.73 15.92
CA THR A 158 -14.69 -23.01 16.62
C THR A 158 -15.78 -22.96 17.69
N LYS A 159 -15.96 -21.82 18.37
CA LYS A 159 -16.87 -21.71 19.53
C LYS A 159 -18.17 -20.97 19.24
N ARG A 160 -18.25 -20.20 18.15
CA ARG A 160 -19.42 -19.36 17.86
C ARG A 160 -20.09 -19.64 16.52
N LEU A 161 -19.37 -20.24 15.56
CA LEU A 161 -19.95 -20.62 14.27
C LEU A 161 -20.08 -22.14 14.09
N GLY A 162 -19.23 -22.93 14.73
CA GLY A 162 -19.37 -24.38 14.86
C GLY A 162 -20.35 -24.78 15.95
#